data_AF-A0A2L2YYN6-F1
#
_entry.id   AF-A0A2L2YYN6-F1
#
_cell.length_a   1.000
_cell.length_b   1.000
_cell.length_c   1.000
_cell.angle_alpha   90.00
_cell.angle_beta   90.00
_cell.angle_gamma   90.00
#
_symmetry.space_group_name_H-M   'P 1'
#
loop_
_entity.id
_entity.type
_entity.pdbx_description
1 polymer ?
#
loop_
_entity_poly.entity_id
_entity_poly.type
_entity_poly.pdbx_seq_one_letter_code
_entity_poly.pdbx_strand_id
1 'polypeptide(L)'
;DESSEAVDPRVKDQLEYLNSYTDEINSLELQLDDANATFRNTLSEYSQRLKLIAKKLGKCVRIARPYYEAEEAAQAAKLECEEAAIRYHRACSAHKEARETIAMAEKKFDSKKDDYQFDAAWQEMLNRETIKLMNAEALKEENELEHKRTTQTFSAAVEKVKILEQQLKKEIIKSRSYFEQKKVFLKVLQDLKTRVESLQRAVMDSKASYAACLHNLEMISSEIHERRKLNL
;
A
#
# COMPACT_ATOMS: atom_id res chain seq x y z
N ASP A 1 -23.88 58.49 0.17
CA ASP A 1 -23.61 57.50 -0.89
C ASP A 1 -22.90 56.29 -0.31
N GLU A 2 -23.69 55.43 0.32
CA GLU A 2 -23.25 54.11 0.75
C GLU A 2 -23.48 53.11 -0.38
N SER A 3 -22.63 52.09 -0.45
CA SER A 3 -22.88 50.77 -1.04
C SER A 3 -22.68 50.54 -2.55
N SER A 4 -21.43 50.63 -3.01
CA SER A 4 -20.92 49.68 -4.02
C SER A 4 -19.39 49.60 -3.97
N GLU A 5 -18.81 49.28 -2.81
CA GLU A 5 -17.46 48.70 -2.83
C GLU A 5 -17.56 47.36 -3.59
N ALA A 6 -16.90 47.28 -4.75
CA ALA A 6 -16.85 46.05 -5.52
C ALA A 6 -16.32 44.92 -4.64
N VAL A 7 -17.09 43.83 -4.53
CA VAL A 7 -16.68 42.63 -3.80
C VAL A 7 -15.33 42.16 -4.36
N ASP A 8 -14.34 41.98 -3.48
CA ASP A 8 -13.00 41.51 -3.88
C ASP A 8 -13.16 40.24 -4.73
N PRO A 9 -12.65 40.21 -5.98
CA PRO A 9 -12.78 39.06 -6.87
C PRO A 9 -12.34 37.74 -6.22
N ARG A 10 -11.37 37.78 -5.31
CA ARG A 10 -10.89 36.60 -4.57
C ARG A 10 -11.98 36.01 -3.67
N VAL A 11 -12.86 36.83 -3.09
CA VAL A 11 -13.99 36.35 -2.29
C VAL A 11 -14.99 35.60 -3.17
N LYS A 12 -15.24 36.10 -4.38
CA LYS A 12 -16.14 35.44 -5.34
C LYS A 12 -15.60 34.07 -5.74
N ASP A 13 -14.33 33.97 -6.08
CA ASP A 13 -13.69 32.70 -6.45
C ASP A 13 -13.74 31.68 -5.29
N GLN A 14 -13.46 32.11 -4.06
CA GLN A 14 -13.54 31.23 -2.89
C GLN A 14 -14.96 30.75 -2.58
N LEU A 15 -15.99 31.58 -2.82
CA LEU A 15 -17.39 31.17 -2.67
C LEU A 15 -17.81 30.17 -3.77
N GLU A 16 -17.32 30.34 -4.99
CA GLU A 16 -17.52 29.35 -6.07
C GLU A 16 -16.87 28.00 -5.73
N TYR A 17 -15.64 28.01 -5.20
CA TYR A 17 -15.00 26.80 -4.69
C TYR A 17 -15.78 26.16 -3.53
N LEU A 18 -16.27 26.95 -2.59
CA LEU A 18 -17.05 26.46 -1.46
C LEU A 18 -18.34 25.75 -1.91
N ASN A 19 -19.06 26.34 -2.87
CA ASN A 19 -20.24 25.70 -3.47
C ASN A 19 -19.86 24.39 -4.17
N SER A 20 -18.78 24.39 -4.96
CA SER A 20 -18.29 23.19 -5.65
C SER A 20 -17.93 22.07 -4.66
N TYR A 21 -17.21 22.38 -3.58
CA TYR A 21 -16.87 21.40 -2.56
C TYR A 21 -18.09 20.93 -1.77
N THR A 22 -19.08 21.79 -1.55
CA THR A 22 -20.35 21.39 -0.92
C THR A 22 -21.08 20.35 -1.76
N ASP A 23 -21.22 20.60 -3.06
CA ASP A 23 -21.84 19.67 -4.01
C ASP A 23 -21.06 18.35 -4.10
N GLU A 24 -19.72 18.44 -4.13
CA GLU A 24 -18.83 17.28 -4.14
C GLU A 24 -18.98 16.44 -2.86
N ILE A 25 -18.95 17.06 -1.68
CA ILE A 25 -19.15 16.38 -0.39
C ILE A 25 -20.52 15.67 -0.37
N ASN A 26 -21.59 16.37 -0.75
CA ASN A 26 -22.94 15.78 -0.78
C ASN A 26 -23.02 14.56 -1.72
N SER A 27 -22.40 14.67 -2.89
CA SER A 27 -22.33 13.56 -3.86
C SER A 27 -21.53 12.38 -3.34
N LEU A 28 -20.36 12.63 -2.75
CA LEU A 28 -19.49 11.60 -2.20
C LEU A 28 -20.11 10.92 -0.97
N GLU A 29 -20.79 11.68 -0.10
CA GLU A 29 -21.50 11.14 1.06
C GLU A 29 -22.65 10.22 0.62
N LEU A 30 -23.44 10.63 -0.38
CA LEU A 30 -24.49 9.78 -0.94
C LEU A 30 -23.93 8.48 -1.52
N GLN A 31 -22.84 8.56 -2.28
CA GLN A 31 -22.16 7.38 -2.84
C GLN A 31 -21.57 6.48 -1.74
N LEU A 32 -21.04 7.06 -0.66
CA LEU A 32 -20.51 6.33 0.47
C LEU A 32 -21.64 5.57 1.20
N ASP A 33 -22.79 6.21 1.41
CA ASP A 33 -23.95 5.57 2.02
C ASP A 33 -24.50 4.42 1.19
N ASP A 34 -24.60 4.59 -0.13
CA ASP A 34 -24.99 3.51 -1.06
C ASP A 34 -23.98 2.36 -1.07
N ALA A 35 -22.68 2.66 -1.11
CA ALA A 35 -21.62 1.66 -1.03
C ALA A 35 -21.67 0.88 0.30
N ASN A 36 -21.91 1.58 1.41
CA ASN A 36 -22.08 0.96 2.73
C ASN A 36 -23.33 0.09 2.80
N ALA A 37 -24.45 0.54 2.24
CA ALA A 37 -25.67 -0.26 2.16
C ALA A 37 -25.45 -1.53 1.33
N THR A 38 -24.81 -1.40 0.16
CA THR A 38 -24.45 -2.51 -0.72
C THR A 38 -23.52 -3.50 -0.01
N PHE A 39 -22.50 -3.03 0.72
CA PHE A 39 -21.60 -3.88 1.50
C PHE A 39 -22.36 -4.68 2.57
N ARG A 40 -23.22 -4.00 3.37
CA ARG A 40 -24.01 -4.66 4.43
C ARG A 40 -24.97 -5.70 3.86
N ASN A 41 -25.67 -5.38 2.77
CA ASN A 41 -26.61 -6.28 2.12
C ASN A 41 -25.90 -7.52 1.56
N THR A 42 -24.81 -7.30 0.83
CA THR A 42 -23.98 -8.38 0.26
C THR A 42 -23.40 -9.28 1.35
N LEU A 43 -22.92 -8.70 2.45
CA LEU A 43 -22.40 -9.44 3.59
C LEU A 43 -23.50 -10.33 4.23
N SER A 44 -24.70 -9.78 4.39
CA SER A 44 -25.84 -10.54 4.93
C SER A 44 -26.23 -11.69 4.01
N GLU A 45 -26.38 -11.43 2.71
CA GLU A 45 -26.74 -12.43 1.70
C GLU A 45 -25.71 -13.58 1.67
N TYR A 46 -24.42 -13.26 1.55
CA TYR A 46 -23.36 -14.25 1.50
C TYR A 46 -23.24 -15.03 2.81
N SER A 47 -23.44 -14.38 3.95
CA SER A 47 -23.48 -15.07 5.25
C SER A 47 -24.61 -16.09 5.32
N GLN A 48 -25.80 -15.75 4.81
CA GLN A 48 -26.93 -16.68 4.75
C GLN A 48 -26.65 -17.83 3.77
N ARG A 49 -26.13 -17.52 2.57
CA ARG A 49 -25.80 -18.53 1.56
C ARG A 49 -24.74 -19.51 2.05
N LEU A 50 -23.68 -19.03 2.71
CA LEU A 50 -22.66 -19.89 3.32
C LEU A 50 -23.24 -20.76 4.44
N LYS A 51 -24.13 -20.22 5.28
CA LYS A 51 -24.83 -21.00 6.31
C LYS A 51 -25.65 -22.14 5.71
N LEU A 52 -26.36 -21.89 4.60
CA LEU A 52 -27.13 -22.93 3.90
C LEU A 52 -26.23 -24.04 3.34
N ILE A 53 -25.12 -23.68 2.71
CA ILE A 53 -24.15 -24.65 2.18
C ILE A 53 -23.50 -25.44 3.33
N ALA A 54 -23.10 -24.77 4.41
CA ALA A 54 -22.56 -25.41 5.60
C ALA A 54 -23.56 -26.40 6.23
N LYS A 55 -24.86 -26.05 6.26
CA LYS A 55 -25.91 -26.96 6.74
C LYS A 55 -26.05 -28.20 5.85
N LYS A 56 -25.98 -28.06 4.53
CA LYS A 56 -26.03 -29.18 3.57
C LYS A 56 -24.83 -30.12 3.69
N LEU A 57 -23.65 -29.56 3.92
CA LEU A 57 -22.38 -30.30 3.97
C LEU A 57 -22.07 -30.88 5.36
N GLY A 58 -22.60 -30.28 6.43
CA GLY A 58 -22.48 -30.79 7.79
C GLY A 58 -21.06 -30.68 8.35
N LYS A 59 -20.57 -31.76 8.98
CA LYS A 59 -19.31 -31.75 9.75
C LYS A 59 -18.05 -31.62 8.89
N CYS A 60 -18.11 -31.96 7.59
CA CYS A 60 -16.95 -31.97 6.71
C CYS A 60 -16.29 -30.58 6.56
N VAL A 61 -17.10 -29.52 6.56
CA VAL A 61 -16.61 -28.12 6.48
C VAL A 61 -15.75 -27.75 7.69
N ARG A 62 -16.14 -28.21 8.88
CA ARG A 62 -15.38 -27.96 10.12
C ARG A 62 -14.10 -28.79 10.15
N ILE A 63 -14.17 -30.05 9.70
CA ILE A 63 -13.02 -30.97 9.70
C ILE A 63 -11.96 -30.54 8.67
N ALA A 64 -12.38 -30.07 7.49
CA ALA A 64 -11.45 -29.62 6.45
C ALA A 64 -10.88 -28.21 6.68
N ARG A 65 -11.42 -27.44 7.63
CA ARG A 65 -10.99 -26.06 7.90
C ARG A 65 -9.47 -25.91 8.13
N PRO A 66 -8.80 -26.74 8.94
CA PRO A 66 -7.36 -26.59 9.17
C PRO A 66 -6.52 -26.74 7.90
N TYR A 67 -6.98 -27.54 6.94
CA TYR A 67 -6.30 -27.69 5.64
C TYR A 67 -6.35 -26.38 4.85
N TYR A 68 -7.54 -25.78 4.69
CA TYR A 68 -7.67 -24.52 3.95
C TYR A 68 -6.98 -23.34 4.65
N GLU A 69 -6.98 -23.31 5.99
CA GLU A 69 -6.20 -22.31 6.75
C GLU A 69 -4.68 -22.50 6.56
N ALA A 70 -4.21 -23.75 6.52
CA ALA A 70 -2.81 -24.04 6.22
C ALA A 70 -2.45 -23.70 4.76
N GLU A 71 -3.35 -23.94 3.80
CA GLU A 71 -3.18 -23.59 2.39
C GLU A 71 -3.06 -22.07 2.22
N GLU A 72 -3.95 -21.30 2.87
CA GLU A 72 -3.89 -19.84 2.89
C GLU A 72 -2.59 -19.32 3.53
N ALA A 73 -2.16 -19.90 4.65
CA ALA A 73 -0.90 -19.56 5.29
C ALA A 73 0.32 -19.90 4.42
N ALA A 74 0.31 -21.03 3.70
CA ALA A 74 1.37 -21.41 2.77
C ALA A 74 1.42 -20.45 1.57
N GLN A 75 0.26 -20.02 1.06
CA GLN A 75 0.20 -19.03 -0.03
C GLN A 75 0.72 -17.66 0.43
N ALA A 76 0.41 -17.24 1.66
CA ALA A 76 0.97 -16.00 2.23
C ALA A 76 2.49 -16.08 2.41
N ALA A 77 2.99 -17.18 3.01
CA ALA A 77 4.42 -17.41 3.18
C ALA A 77 5.17 -17.51 1.84
N LYS A 78 4.51 -18.04 0.80
CA LYS A 78 5.05 -18.06 -0.57
C LYS A 78 5.27 -16.66 -1.10
N LEU A 79 4.25 -15.79 -1.01
CA LEU A 79 4.34 -14.41 -1.49
C LEU A 79 5.44 -13.64 -0.75
N GLU A 80 5.50 -13.78 0.58
CA GLU A 80 6.56 -13.17 1.40
C GLU A 80 7.95 -13.66 1.00
N CYS A 81 8.11 -14.96 0.75
CA CYS A 81 9.36 -15.55 0.27
C CYS A 81 9.76 -15.04 -1.12
N GLU A 82 8.80 -14.89 -2.05
CA GLU A 82 9.02 -14.34 -3.39
C GLU A 82 9.45 -12.86 -3.32
N GLU A 83 8.80 -12.06 -2.47
CA GLU A 83 9.18 -10.68 -2.23
C GLU A 83 10.58 -10.56 -1.63
N ALA A 84 10.90 -11.35 -0.61
CA ALA A 84 12.23 -11.39 -0.01
C ALA A 84 13.30 -11.83 -1.02
N ALA A 85 12.99 -12.79 -1.89
CA ALA A 85 13.88 -13.21 -2.97
C ALA A 85 14.15 -12.06 -3.97
N ILE A 86 13.11 -11.30 -4.34
CA ILE A 86 13.26 -10.13 -5.21
C ILE A 86 14.14 -9.06 -4.55
N ARG A 87 13.95 -8.79 -3.25
CA ARG A 87 14.79 -7.85 -2.49
C ARG A 87 16.25 -8.30 -2.45
N TYR A 88 16.50 -9.57 -2.12
CA TYR A 88 17.84 -10.16 -2.13
C TYR A 88 18.51 -10.09 -3.52
N HIS A 89 17.76 -10.38 -4.58
CA HIS A 89 18.29 -10.29 -5.94
C HIS A 89 18.67 -8.84 -6.31
N ARG A 90 17.83 -7.86 -5.95
CA ARG A 90 18.15 -6.43 -6.15
C ARG A 90 19.39 -6.01 -5.37
N ALA A 91 19.54 -6.45 -4.11
CA ALA A 91 20.72 -6.18 -3.30
C ALA A 91 21.99 -6.82 -3.89
N CYS A 92 21.89 -8.05 -4.41
CA CYS A 92 22.99 -8.71 -5.13
C CYS A 92 23.44 -7.91 -6.36
N SER A 93 22.49 -7.42 -7.15
CA SER A 93 22.77 -6.60 -8.33
C SER A 93 23.44 -5.28 -7.95
N ALA A 94 22.92 -4.56 -6.94
CA ALA A 94 23.51 -3.32 -6.45
C ALA A 94 24.94 -3.51 -5.91
N HIS A 95 25.17 -4.59 -5.17
CA HIS A 95 26.50 -4.96 -4.70
C HIS A 95 27.47 -5.26 -5.87
N LYS A 96 27.01 -5.98 -6.89
CA LYS A 96 27.79 -6.26 -8.10
C LYS A 96 28.16 -4.97 -8.84
N GLU A 97 27.21 -4.06 -9.03
CA GLU A 97 27.43 -2.75 -9.66
C GLU A 97 28.43 -1.89 -8.88
N ALA A 98 28.35 -1.86 -7.54
CA ALA A 98 29.31 -1.16 -6.69
C ALA A 98 30.72 -1.74 -6.85
N ARG A 99 30.85 -3.08 -6.88
CA ARG A 99 32.14 -3.76 -7.10
C ARG A 99 32.72 -3.45 -8.47
N GLU A 100 31.90 -3.46 -9.52
CA GLU A 100 32.33 -3.13 -10.89
C GLU A 100 32.76 -1.65 -11.00
N THR A 101 32.09 -0.74 -10.28
CA THR A 101 32.45 0.67 -10.24
C THR A 101 33.85 0.89 -9.66
N ILE A 102 34.17 0.23 -8.54
CA ILE A 102 35.51 0.28 -7.93
C ILE A 102 36.54 -0.33 -8.88
N ALA A 103 36.27 -1.51 -9.44
CA ALA A 103 37.20 -2.17 -10.36
C ALA A 103 37.49 -1.32 -11.63
N MET A 104 36.49 -0.61 -12.15
CA MET A 104 36.69 0.33 -13.26
C MET A 104 37.50 1.57 -12.84
N ALA A 105 37.29 2.07 -11.61
CA ALA A 105 38.06 3.19 -11.08
C ALA A 105 39.54 2.83 -10.88
N GLU A 106 39.82 1.64 -10.34
CA GLU A 106 41.17 1.09 -10.18
C GLU A 106 41.87 0.93 -11.53
N LYS A 107 41.21 0.33 -12.52
CA LYS A 107 41.78 0.16 -13.87
C LYS A 107 42.12 1.49 -14.54
N LYS A 108 41.26 2.51 -14.38
CA LYS A 108 41.50 3.86 -14.90
C LYS A 108 42.70 4.52 -14.21
N PHE A 109 42.84 4.33 -12.90
CA PHE A 109 44.00 4.82 -12.14
C PHE A 109 45.30 4.18 -12.63
N ASP A 110 45.33 2.85 -12.79
CA ASP A 110 46.53 2.15 -13.29
C ASP A 110 46.95 2.58 -14.70
N SER A 111 46.00 2.97 -15.56
CA SER A 111 46.31 3.45 -16.92
C SER A 111 46.92 4.86 -16.99
N LYS A 112 46.86 5.65 -15.91
CA LYS A 112 47.31 7.05 -15.85
C LYS A 112 48.50 7.27 -14.91
N LYS A 113 49.22 6.18 -14.60
CA LYS A 113 50.27 6.11 -13.58
C LYS A 113 51.42 7.11 -13.76
N ASP A 114 51.62 7.63 -14.98
CA ASP A 114 52.71 8.55 -15.32
C ASP A 114 52.39 10.04 -15.09
N ASP A 115 51.13 10.42 -14.83
CA ASP A 115 50.68 11.83 -14.88
C ASP A 115 49.94 12.33 -13.62
N TYR A 116 49.77 11.51 -12.59
CA TYR A 116 49.02 11.88 -11.38
C TYR A 116 49.85 11.79 -10.10
N GLN A 117 50.04 12.94 -9.45
CA GLN A 117 50.10 12.99 -7.99
C GLN A 117 48.77 12.43 -7.46
N PHE A 118 48.83 11.61 -6.41
CA PHE A 118 47.67 11.00 -5.76
C PHE A 118 46.68 12.11 -5.31
N ASP A 119 45.73 12.45 -6.16
CA ASP A 119 44.86 13.63 -6.00
C ASP A 119 43.85 13.38 -4.86
N ALA A 120 43.67 14.36 -3.98
CA ALA A 120 42.76 14.29 -2.84
C ALA A 120 41.32 13.97 -3.29
N ALA A 121 40.91 14.48 -4.46
CA ALA A 121 39.61 14.19 -5.06
C ALA A 121 39.43 12.69 -5.43
N TRP A 122 40.50 12.01 -5.83
CA TRP A 122 40.46 10.58 -6.17
C TRP A 122 40.37 9.71 -4.92
N GLN A 123 41.09 10.08 -3.85
CA GLN A 123 40.98 9.42 -2.54
C GLN A 123 39.57 9.54 -1.96
N GLU A 124 38.98 10.74 -2.00
CA GLU A 124 37.60 10.96 -1.54
C GLU A 124 36.58 10.14 -2.35
N MET A 125 36.73 10.09 -3.68
CA MET A 125 35.91 9.25 -4.55
C MET A 125 36.02 7.76 -4.18
N LEU A 126 37.23 7.24 -4.02
CA LEU A 126 37.43 5.82 -3.67
C LEU A 126 36.87 5.49 -2.29
N ASN A 127 37.06 6.37 -1.31
CA ASN A 127 36.49 6.22 0.03
C ASN A 127 34.96 6.17 -0.04
N ARG A 128 34.32 7.05 -0.82
CA ARG A 128 32.87 7.06 -1.03
C ARG A 128 32.38 5.76 -1.67
N GLU A 129 33.02 5.30 -2.75
CA GLU A 129 32.62 4.07 -3.42
C GLU A 129 32.87 2.84 -2.54
N THR A 130 33.92 2.83 -1.73
CA THR A 130 34.21 1.77 -0.75
C THR A 130 33.14 1.70 0.34
N ILE A 131 32.72 2.85 0.90
CA ILE A 131 31.60 2.92 1.85
C ILE A 131 30.31 2.40 1.20
N LYS A 132 30.06 2.78 -0.06
CA LYS A 132 28.89 2.32 -0.81
C LYS A 132 28.93 0.81 -1.05
N LEU A 133 30.08 0.23 -1.38
CA LEU A 133 30.25 -1.22 -1.52
C LEU A 133 29.99 -1.93 -0.19
N MET A 134 30.58 -1.45 0.90
CA MET A 134 30.38 -1.99 2.24
C MET A 134 28.89 -1.96 2.65
N ASN A 135 28.20 -0.83 2.41
CA ASN A 135 26.76 -0.72 2.67
C ASN A 135 25.94 -1.68 1.79
N ALA A 136 26.30 -1.84 0.51
CA ALA A 136 25.65 -2.78 -0.39
C ALA A 136 25.89 -4.24 0.03
N GLU A 137 27.06 -4.56 0.57
CA GLU A 137 27.39 -5.89 1.10
C GLU A 137 26.58 -6.21 2.36
N ALA A 138 26.53 -5.27 3.31
CA ALA A 138 25.70 -5.40 4.51
C ALA A 138 24.21 -5.60 4.16
N LEU A 139 23.68 -4.80 3.23
CA LEU A 139 22.30 -4.94 2.77
C LEU A 139 22.07 -6.28 2.06
N LYS A 140 23.03 -6.76 1.28
CA LYS A 140 22.95 -8.08 0.64
C LYS A 140 22.86 -9.20 1.68
N GLU A 141 23.70 -9.15 2.72
CA GLU A 141 23.71 -10.14 3.81
C GLU A 141 22.39 -10.13 4.60
N GLU A 142 21.88 -8.95 4.95
CA GLU A 142 20.58 -8.82 5.64
C GLU A 142 19.44 -9.44 4.83
N ASN A 143 19.33 -9.08 3.55
CA ASN A 143 18.30 -9.64 2.67
C ASN A 143 18.48 -11.14 2.43
N GLU A 144 19.72 -11.65 2.46
CA GLU A 144 20.00 -13.08 2.36
C GLU A 144 19.43 -13.85 3.57
N LEU A 145 19.65 -13.30 4.77
CA LEU A 145 19.13 -13.87 6.01
C LEU A 145 17.59 -13.83 6.03
N GLU A 146 16.98 -12.72 5.62
CA GLU A 146 15.51 -12.60 5.49
C GLU A 146 14.95 -13.61 4.48
N HIS A 147 15.58 -13.75 3.31
CA HIS A 147 15.16 -14.72 2.30
C HIS A 147 15.29 -16.17 2.80
N LYS A 148 16.39 -16.52 3.50
CA LYS A 148 16.55 -17.85 4.12
C LYS A 148 15.47 -18.12 5.17
N ARG A 149 15.16 -17.14 6.02
CA ARG A 149 14.13 -17.24 7.05
C ARG A 149 12.75 -17.46 6.42
N THR A 150 12.36 -16.64 5.46
CA THR A 150 11.05 -16.74 4.78
C THR A 150 10.92 -18.05 4.01
N THR A 151 12.01 -18.54 3.40
CA THR A 151 12.06 -19.86 2.74
C THR A 151 11.80 -21.01 3.72
N GLN A 152 12.37 -20.96 4.93
CA GLN A 152 12.12 -21.96 5.96
C GLN A 152 10.65 -21.96 6.42
N THR A 153 10.08 -20.76 6.65
CA THR A 153 8.66 -20.60 6.99
C THR A 153 7.76 -21.17 5.89
N PHE A 154 8.04 -20.84 4.63
CA PHE A 154 7.30 -21.37 3.49
C PHE A 154 7.39 -22.89 3.40
N SER A 155 8.60 -23.45 3.55
CA SER A 155 8.82 -24.91 3.51
C SER A 155 8.04 -25.63 4.62
N ALA A 156 8.04 -25.09 5.84
CA ALA A 156 7.27 -25.64 6.96
C ALA A 156 5.76 -25.55 6.72
N ALA A 157 5.27 -24.45 6.15
CA ALA A 157 3.86 -24.28 5.80
C ALA A 157 3.42 -25.28 4.72
N VAL A 158 4.22 -25.48 3.68
CA VAL A 158 3.96 -26.47 2.61
C VAL A 158 3.91 -27.90 3.16
N GLU A 159 4.84 -28.27 4.04
CA GLU A 159 4.83 -29.60 4.64
C GLU A 159 3.58 -29.82 5.50
N LYS A 160 3.16 -28.79 6.26
CA LYS A 160 1.91 -28.84 7.02
C LYS A 160 0.69 -29.04 6.12
N VAL A 161 0.61 -28.34 4.98
CA VAL A 161 -0.46 -28.53 3.99
C VAL A 161 -0.48 -29.96 3.48
N LYS A 162 0.69 -30.50 3.11
CA LYS A 162 0.82 -31.87 2.61
C LYS A 162 0.36 -32.93 3.62
N ILE A 163 0.75 -32.77 4.89
CA ILE A 163 0.30 -33.67 5.97
C ILE A 163 -1.22 -33.62 6.11
N LEU A 164 -1.81 -32.41 6.13
CA LEU A 164 -3.27 -32.24 6.26
C LEU A 164 -4.03 -32.74 5.03
N GLU A 165 -3.48 -32.60 3.83
CA GLU A 165 -4.06 -33.12 2.59
C GLU A 165 -4.18 -34.64 2.64
N GLN A 166 -3.13 -35.33 3.09
CA GLN A 166 -3.12 -36.78 3.24
C GLN A 166 -4.15 -37.26 4.28
N GLN A 167 -4.24 -36.56 5.43
CA GLN A 167 -5.14 -36.93 6.52
C GLN A 167 -6.62 -36.64 6.21
N LEU A 168 -6.92 -35.57 5.47
CA LEU A 168 -8.28 -35.03 5.33
C LEU A 168 -8.86 -35.15 3.91
N LYS A 169 -8.23 -35.92 3.02
CA LYS A 169 -8.58 -36.04 1.58
C LYS A 169 -10.09 -36.12 1.28
N LYS A 170 -10.82 -37.00 1.97
CA LYS A 170 -12.28 -37.18 1.76
C LYS A 170 -13.08 -35.94 2.15
N GLU A 171 -12.71 -35.29 3.25
CA GLU A 171 -13.42 -34.13 3.79
C GLU A 171 -13.10 -32.86 2.98
N ILE A 172 -11.87 -32.74 2.45
CA ILE A 172 -11.47 -31.69 1.51
C ILE A 172 -12.33 -31.76 0.25
N ILE A 173 -12.47 -32.94 -0.36
CA ILE A 173 -13.28 -33.12 -1.58
C ILE A 173 -14.74 -32.74 -1.34
N LYS A 174 -15.34 -33.20 -0.24
CA LYS A 174 -16.75 -32.89 0.09
C LYS A 174 -16.98 -31.41 0.39
N SER A 175 -16.02 -30.75 1.04
CA SER A 175 -16.15 -29.34 1.48
C SER A 175 -15.70 -28.31 0.42
N ARG A 176 -15.08 -28.75 -0.68
CA ARG A 176 -14.55 -27.89 -1.75
C ARG A 176 -15.52 -26.79 -2.21
N SER A 177 -16.76 -27.16 -2.51
CA SER A 177 -17.79 -26.21 -2.99
C SER A 177 -18.11 -25.08 -2.01
N TYR A 178 -17.93 -25.31 -0.70
CA TYR A 178 -18.08 -24.29 0.34
C TYR A 178 -16.91 -23.31 0.33
N PHE A 179 -15.67 -23.83 0.32
CA PHE A 179 -14.48 -22.98 0.39
C PHE A 179 -14.25 -22.19 -0.89
N GLU A 180 -14.58 -22.74 -2.07
CA GLU A 180 -14.55 -22.01 -3.34
C GLU A 180 -15.56 -20.85 -3.34
N GLN A 181 -16.81 -21.08 -2.92
CA GLN A 181 -17.80 -20.00 -2.80
C GLN A 181 -17.40 -18.97 -1.74
N LYS A 182 -16.87 -19.42 -0.59
CA LYS A 182 -16.34 -18.53 0.44
C LYS A 182 -15.25 -17.62 -0.12
N LYS A 183 -14.32 -18.16 -0.92
CA LYS A 183 -13.24 -17.38 -1.55
C LYS A 183 -13.79 -16.30 -2.50
N VAL A 184 -14.78 -16.65 -3.34
CA VAL A 184 -15.43 -15.68 -4.24
C VAL A 184 -16.13 -14.58 -3.44
N PHE A 185 -16.89 -14.94 -2.39
CA PHE A 185 -17.58 -13.96 -1.56
C PHE A 185 -16.63 -13.05 -0.80
N LEU A 186 -15.55 -13.60 -0.25
CA LEU A 186 -14.51 -12.80 0.40
C LEU A 186 -13.87 -11.81 -0.56
N LYS A 187 -13.60 -12.21 -1.81
CA LYS A 187 -13.08 -11.30 -2.84
C LYS A 187 -14.04 -10.14 -3.11
N VAL A 188 -15.32 -10.44 -3.37
CA VAL A 188 -16.33 -9.40 -3.61
C VAL A 188 -16.48 -8.46 -2.41
N LEU A 189 -16.49 -8.99 -1.18
CA LEU A 189 -16.55 -8.17 0.03
C LEU A 189 -15.29 -7.30 0.19
N GLN A 190 -14.12 -7.82 -0.16
CA GLN A 190 -12.87 -7.06 -0.14
C GLN A 190 -12.92 -5.92 -1.16
N ASP A 191 -13.40 -6.15 -2.37
CA ASP A 191 -13.55 -5.13 -3.42
C ASP A 191 -14.56 -4.04 -3.01
N LEU A 192 -15.66 -4.42 -2.37
CA LEU A 192 -16.62 -3.45 -1.81
C LEU A 192 -16.03 -2.66 -0.64
N LYS A 193 -15.23 -3.32 0.22
CA LYS A 193 -14.56 -2.66 1.34
C LYS A 193 -13.54 -1.64 0.85
N THR A 194 -12.71 -1.97 -0.13
CA THR A 194 -11.74 -1.02 -0.70
C THR A 194 -12.43 0.17 -1.36
N ARG A 195 -13.58 -0.05 -2.02
CA ARG A 195 -14.43 1.04 -2.55
C ARG A 195 -14.93 1.96 -1.43
N VAL A 196 -15.48 1.39 -0.35
CA VAL A 196 -15.92 2.18 0.82
C VAL A 196 -14.76 2.99 1.41
N GLU A 197 -13.61 2.37 1.63
CA GLU A 197 -12.42 3.06 2.15
C GLU A 197 -11.93 4.18 1.22
N SER A 198 -12.03 3.99 -0.10
CA SER A 198 -11.66 5.03 -1.08
C SER A 198 -12.61 6.22 -1.05
N LEU A 199 -13.92 5.96 -0.94
CA LEU A 199 -14.94 7.01 -0.82
C LEU A 199 -14.82 7.75 0.51
N GLN A 200 -14.54 7.05 1.61
CA GLN A 200 -14.26 7.69 2.90
C GLN A 200 -13.08 8.64 2.83
N ARG A 201 -11.98 8.23 2.18
CA ARG A 201 -10.83 9.09 1.95
C ARG A 201 -11.20 10.31 1.09
N ALA A 202 -11.92 10.11 -0.01
CA ALA A 202 -12.37 11.22 -0.86
C ALA A 202 -13.26 12.23 -0.11
N VAL A 203 -14.18 11.76 0.74
CA VAL A 203 -15.01 12.64 1.59
C VAL A 203 -14.13 13.42 2.56
N MET A 204 -13.16 12.77 3.20
CA MET A 204 -12.23 13.44 4.11
C MET A 204 -11.40 14.52 3.40
N ASP A 205 -10.88 14.21 2.22
CA ASP A 205 -10.06 15.12 1.42
C ASP A 205 -10.87 16.33 0.91
N SER A 206 -12.12 16.11 0.46
CA SER A 206 -13.01 17.19 0.03
C SER A 206 -13.45 18.07 1.21
N LYS A 207 -13.73 17.49 2.39
CA LYS A 207 -13.98 18.25 3.64
C LYS A 207 -12.76 19.06 4.09
N ALA A 208 -11.56 18.52 3.93
CA ALA A 208 -10.33 19.25 4.23
C ALA A 208 -10.14 20.44 3.28
N SER A 209 -10.41 20.25 1.99
CA SER A 209 -10.38 21.32 0.98
C SER A 209 -11.43 22.40 1.24
N TYR A 210 -12.65 22.01 1.62
CA TYR A 210 -13.71 22.92 2.05
C TYR A 210 -13.29 23.77 3.26
N ALA A 211 -12.71 23.14 4.29
CA ALA A 211 -12.22 23.84 5.48
C ALA A 211 -11.07 24.81 5.14
N ALA A 212 -10.18 24.44 4.22
CA ALA A 212 -9.12 25.33 3.73
C ALA A 212 -9.69 26.55 2.98
N CYS A 213 -10.73 26.37 2.17
CA CYS A 213 -11.43 27.49 1.51
C CYS A 213 -12.10 28.44 2.49
N LEU A 214 -12.74 27.92 3.55
CA LEU A 214 -13.28 28.75 4.62
C LEU A 214 -12.20 29.56 5.32
N HIS A 215 -11.05 28.94 5.65
CA HIS A 215 -9.94 29.66 6.26
C HIS A 215 -9.38 30.75 5.32
N ASN A 216 -9.27 30.48 4.02
CA ASN A 216 -8.86 31.49 3.05
C ASN A 216 -9.83 32.67 2.97
N LEU A 217 -11.15 32.41 3.06
CA LEU A 217 -12.17 33.47 3.15
C LEU A 217 -12.00 34.33 4.40
N GLU A 218 -11.74 33.72 5.56
CA GLU A 218 -11.47 34.45 6.81
C GLU A 218 -10.22 35.34 6.70
N MET A 219 -9.15 34.82 6.08
CA MET A 219 -7.92 35.57 5.84
C MET A 219 -8.16 36.76 4.90
N ILE A 220 -8.83 36.55 3.77
CA ILE A 220 -9.18 37.62 2.83
C ILE A 220 -10.07 38.67 3.51
N SER A 221 -11.06 38.24 4.30
CA SER A 221 -11.93 39.15 5.05
C SER A 221 -11.12 39.99 6.05
N SER A 222 -10.18 39.37 6.78
CA SER A 222 -9.31 40.06 7.73
C SER A 222 -8.41 41.09 7.04
N GLU A 223 -7.80 40.74 5.90
CA GLU A 223 -7.00 41.66 5.08
C GLU A 223 -7.83 42.89 4.63
N ILE A 224 -9.07 42.68 4.19
CA ILE A 224 -9.97 43.76 3.76
C ILE A 224 -10.30 44.66 4.95
N HIS A 225 -10.59 44.10 6.12
CA HIS A 225 -10.87 44.88 7.33
C HIS A 225 -9.65 45.69 7.80
N GLU A 226 -8.45 45.11 7.78
CA GLU A 226 -7.22 45.83 8.14
C GLU A 226 -6.94 46.98 7.17
N ARG A 227 -7.08 46.76 5.86
CA ARG A 227 -6.92 47.82 4.85
C ARG A 227 -7.92 48.96 5.06
N ARG A 228 -9.19 48.65 5.35
CA ARG A 228 -10.20 49.68 5.67
C ARG A 228 -9.85 50.45 6.94
N LYS A 229 -9.30 49.79 7.97
CA LYS A 229 -8.86 50.43 9.21
C LYS A 229 -7.63 51.33 9.04
N LEU A 230 -6.72 50.99 8.13
CA LEU A 230 -5.53 51.79 7.80
C LEU A 230 -5.84 52.97 6.86
N ASN A 231 -6.92 52.86 6.07
CA ASN A 231 -7.38 53.91 5.15
C ASN A 231 -8.42 54.87 5.79
N LEU A 232 -8.77 54.65 7.06
CA LEU A 232 -9.56 55.54 7.93
C LEU A 232 -8.62 56.28 8.89
#